data_AF-A0A170SJ86-F1
#
_entry.id   AF-A0A170SJ86-F1
#
_cell.length_a   1.000
_cell.length_b   1.000
_cell.length_c   1.000
_cell.angle_alpha   90.00
_cell.angle_beta   90.00
_cell.angle_gamma   90.00
#
_symmetry.space_group_name_H-M   'P 1'
#
loop_
_entity.id
_entity.type
_entity.pdbx_description
1 polymer ?
#
loop_
_entity_poly.entity_id
_entity_poly.type
_entity_poly.pdbx_seq_one_letter_code
_entity_poly.pdbx_strand_id
1 'polypeptide(L)'
;DPRIKFFLVKYNNVKVGICGMYVQDKVVGFYSDGILPEYRNQGIASQMVLERIKIAKKQYTCKYAIAQCMKPSVNLYRRLGFKMLGSLSLYTSLI
;
A
#
# COMPACT_ATOMS: atom_id res chain seq x y z
N ASP A 1 -13.82 10.20 -6.79
CA ASP A 1 -13.16 9.63 -7.98
C ASP A 1 -13.29 8.10 -7.94
N PRO A 2 -13.91 7.45 -8.95
CA PRO A 2 -14.10 5.99 -8.98
C PRO A 2 -12.80 5.18 -9.06
N ARG A 3 -11.68 5.82 -9.44
CA ARG A 3 -10.35 5.21 -9.54
C ARG A 3 -9.67 5.02 -8.19
N ILE A 4 -10.15 5.70 -7.15
CA ILE A 4 -9.65 5.58 -5.78
C ILE A 4 -10.49 4.53 -5.03
N LYS A 5 -9.81 3.61 -4.34
CA LYS A 5 -10.44 2.66 -3.43
C LYS A 5 -9.70 2.68 -2.10
N PHE A 6 -10.47 2.66 -1.02
CA PHE A 6 -9.97 2.46 0.34
C PHE A 6 -10.47 1.12 0.86
N PHE A 7 -9.62 0.47 1.64
CA PHE A 7 -9.89 -0.84 2.23
C PHE A 7 -9.67 -0.75 3.73
N LEU A 8 -10.53 -1.45 4.45
CA LEU A 8 -10.40 -1.67 5.88
C LEU A 8 -9.71 -3.01 6.10
N VAL A 9 -8.64 -3.01 6.89
CA VAL A 9 -7.89 -4.23 7.20
C VAL A 9 -8.47 -4.85 8.46
N LYS A 10 -8.87 -6.12 8.36
CA LYS A 10 -9.37 -6.89 9.49
C LYS A 10 -8.44 -8.04 9.82
N TYR A 11 -8.19 -8.25 11.11
CA TYR A 11 -7.49 -9.42 11.65
C TYR A 11 -8.33 -9.98 12.78
N ASN A 12 -8.74 -11.25 12.69
CA ASN A 12 -9.66 -11.90 13.64
C ASN A 12 -10.93 -11.05 13.93
N ASN A 13 -11.59 -10.56 12.87
CA ASN A 13 -12.75 -9.65 12.92
C ASN A 13 -12.53 -8.28 13.56
N VAL A 14 -11.33 -7.97 14.06
CA VAL A 14 -10.97 -6.64 14.58
C VAL A 14 -10.44 -5.77 13.44
N LYS A 15 -10.82 -4.49 13.43
CA LYS A 15 -10.31 -3.50 12.46
C LYS A 15 -8.93 -3.03 12.93
N VAL A 16 -7.88 -3.32 12.18
CA VAL A 16 -6.48 -3.12 12.61
C VAL A 16 -5.69 -2.14 11.74
N GLY A 17 -6.29 -1.64 10.68
CA GLY A 17 -5.63 -0.72 9.77
C GLY A 17 -6.43 -0.38 8.53
N ILE A 18 -5.78 0.37 7.65
CA ILE A 18 -6.33 0.84 6.38
C ILE A 18 -5.27 0.75 5.28
N CYS A 19 -5.74 0.67 4.05
CA CYS A 19 -4.93 0.96 2.88
C CYS A 19 -5.77 1.52 1.75
N GLY A 20 -5.12 2.22 0.84
CA GLY A 20 -5.72 2.78 -0.36
C GLY A 20 -5.01 2.29 -1.62
N MET A 21 -5.72 2.41 -2.75
CA MET A 21 -5.11 2.35 -4.06
C MET A 21 -5.78 3.32 -5.02
N TYR A 22 -5.00 3.82 -5.97
CA TYR A 22 -5.46 4.63 -7.08
C TYR A 22 -5.05 3.96 -8.39
N VAL A 23 -5.99 3.76 -9.30
CA VAL A 23 -5.73 3.10 -10.58
C VAL A 23 -5.78 4.12 -11.70
N GLN A 24 -4.71 4.17 -12.51
CA GLN A 24 -4.70 4.94 -13.74
C GLN A 24 -4.02 4.15 -14.85
N ASP A 25 -4.74 3.97 -15.96
CA ASP A 25 -4.32 3.16 -17.10
C ASP A 25 -3.88 1.75 -16.68
N LYS A 26 -2.60 1.43 -16.84
CA LYS A 26 -2.01 0.13 -16.48
C LYS A 26 -1.19 0.19 -15.20
N VAL A 27 -1.36 1.24 -14.39
CA VAL A 27 -0.58 1.49 -13.17
C VAL A 27 -1.51 1.61 -11.97
N VAL A 28 -1.15 0.93 -10.88
CA VAL A 28 -1.76 1.14 -9.57
C VAL A 28 -0.77 1.84 -8.64
N GLY A 29 -1.22 2.91 -7.99
CA GLY A 29 -0.52 3.56 -6.89
C GLY A 29 -1.06 3.09 -5.55
N PHE A 30 -0.18 2.75 -4.61
CA PHE A 30 -0.53 2.37 -3.24
C PHE A 30 -0.32 3.53 -2.28
N TYR A 31 -1.36 3.82 -1.49
CA TYR A 31 -1.43 4.98 -0.62
C TYR A 31 -2.09 4.64 0.72
N SER A 32 -1.91 5.52 1.71
CA SER A 32 -2.62 5.48 3.00
C SER A 32 -2.47 4.15 3.76
N ASP A 33 -1.30 3.52 3.67
CA ASP A 33 -1.02 2.28 4.40
C ASP A 33 -0.80 2.58 5.89
N GLY A 34 -1.63 1.98 6.74
CA GLY A 34 -1.51 2.13 8.19
C GLY A 34 -1.96 0.86 8.91
N ILE A 35 -1.14 0.40 9.85
CA ILE A 35 -1.46 -0.68 10.80
C ILE A 35 -1.21 -0.16 12.22
N LEU A 36 -2.17 -0.42 13.10
CA LEU A 36 -2.08 -0.12 14.52
C LEU A 36 -0.81 -0.76 15.13
N PRO A 37 -0.04 -0.03 15.97
CA PRO A 37 1.25 -0.49 16.50
C PRO A 37 1.28 -1.91 17.06
N GLU A 38 0.27 -2.29 17.82
CA GLU A 38 0.11 -3.58 18.49
C GLU A 38 -0.14 -4.76 17.53
N TYR A 39 -0.48 -4.47 16.27
CA TYR A 39 -0.67 -5.46 15.20
C TYR A 39 0.50 -5.51 14.20
N ARG A 40 1.59 -4.80 14.47
CA ARG A 40 2.79 -4.79 13.60
C ARG A 40 3.60 -6.08 13.76
N ASN A 41 4.51 -6.30 12.81
CA ASN A 41 5.43 -7.46 12.75
C ASN A 41 4.74 -8.83 12.62
N GLN A 42 3.45 -8.86 12.28
CA GLN A 42 2.66 -10.09 12.08
C GLN A 42 2.39 -10.41 10.60
N GLY A 43 3.10 -9.75 9.67
CA GLY A 43 2.93 -9.97 8.22
C GLY A 43 1.69 -9.34 7.59
N ILE A 44 0.83 -8.67 8.36
CA ILE A 44 -0.42 -8.05 7.89
C ILE A 44 -0.16 -7.04 6.76
N ALA A 45 0.84 -6.17 6.91
CA ALA A 45 1.20 -5.19 5.89
C ALA A 45 1.63 -5.84 4.55
N SER A 46 2.30 -6.99 4.60
CA SER A 46 2.64 -7.76 3.40
C SER A 46 1.38 -8.24 2.68
N GLN A 47 0.42 -8.78 3.44
CA GLN A 47 -0.84 -9.24 2.87
C GLN A 47 -1.65 -8.09 2.27
N MET A 48 -1.68 -6.93 2.92
CA MET A 48 -2.35 -5.73 2.38
C MET A 48 -1.84 -5.33 0.99
N VAL A 49 -0.52 -5.40 0.78
CA VAL A 49 0.09 -5.09 -0.52
C VAL A 49 -0.25 -6.17 -1.54
N LEU A 50 -0.11 -7.45 -1.17
CA LEU A 50 -0.39 -8.59 -2.06
C LEU A 50 -1.84 -8.62 -2.53
N GLU A 51 -2.81 -8.37 -1.65
CA GLU A 51 -4.23 -8.31 -2.01
C GLU A 51 -4.52 -7.17 -2.99
N ARG A 52 -3.94 -5.99 -2.78
CA ARG A 52 -4.08 -4.88 -3.74
C ARG A 52 -3.43 -5.18 -5.09
N ILE A 53 -2.30 -5.88 -5.13
CA ILE A 53 -1.71 -6.37 -6.39
C ILE A 53 -2.67 -7.34 -7.10
N LYS A 54 -3.30 -8.27 -6.37
CA LYS A 54 -4.29 -9.20 -6.94
C LYS A 54 -5.48 -8.45 -7.53
N ILE A 55 -6.02 -7.47 -6.81
CA ILE A 55 -7.12 -6.64 -7.29
C ILE A 55 -6.71 -5.86 -8.54
N ALA A 56 -5.57 -5.17 -8.50
CA ALA A 56 -5.06 -4.40 -9.62
C ALA A 56 -4.86 -5.24 -10.89
N LYS A 57 -4.34 -6.46 -10.75
CA LYS A 57 -4.18 -7.40 -11.88
C LYS A 57 -5.51 -7.90 -12.42
N LYS A 58 -6.40 -8.38 -11.54
CA LYS A 58 -7.64 -9.08 -11.95
C LYS A 58 -8.73 -8.14 -12.42
N GLN A 59 -8.92 -7.00 -11.76
CA GLN A 59 -10.04 -6.10 -12.02
C GLN A 59 -9.68 -4.95 -12.95
N TYR A 60 -8.39 -4.57 -13.00
CA TYR A 60 -7.95 -3.37 -13.70
C TYR A 60 -6.85 -3.64 -14.73
N THR A 61 -6.42 -4.89 -14.91
CA THR A 61 -5.40 -5.29 -15.88
C THR A 61 -4.10 -4.46 -15.75
N CYS A 62 -3.79 -4.02 -14.53
CA CYS A 62 -2.58 -3.23 -14.26
C CYS A 62 -1.33 -4.08 -14.51
N LYS A 63 -0.33 -3.47 -15.15
CA LYS A 63 1.00 -4.06 -15.39
C LYS A 63 2.02 -3.61 -14.35
N TYR A 64 1.83 -2.44 -13.76
CA TYR A 64 2.78 -1.84 -12.82
C TYR A 64 2.10 -1.47 -11.50
N ALA A 65 2.84 -1.61 -10.40
CA ALA A 65 2.46 -1.11 -9.09
C ALA A 65 3.55 -0.17 -8.59
N ILE A 66 3.14 0.98 -8.07
CA ILE A 66 4.03 1.99 -7.50
C ILE A 66 3.59 2.22 -6.06
N ALA A 67 4.56 2.30 -5.15
CA ALA A 67 4.31 2.65 -3.76
C ALA A 67 5.28 3.75 -3.34
N GLN A 68 4.74 4.74 -2.64
CA GLN A 68 5.54 5.70 -1.89
C GLN A 68 5.47 5.30 -0.43
N CYS A 69 6.61 5.24 0.24
CA CYS A 69 6.65 4.77 1.62
C CYS A 69 7.72 5.48 2.43
N MET A 70 7.50 5.55 3.74
CA MET A 70 8.51 6.02 4.68
C MET A 70 9.62 4.97 4.84
N LYS A 71 10.79 5.43 5.31
CA LYS A 71 11.98 4.60 5.53
C LYS A 71 11.72 3.26 6.26
N PRO A 72 10.86 3.18 7.30
CA PRO A 72 10.56 1.91 7.98
C PRO A 72 9.92 0.84 7.08
N SER A 73 9.17 1.26 6.05
CA SER A 73 8.44 0.36 5.17
C SER A 73 9.23 -0.08 3.94
N VAL A 74 10.44 0.46 3.71
CA VAL A 74 11.25 0.13 2.53
C VAL A 74 11.56 -1.37 2.45
N ASN A 75 11.91 -1.99 3.59
CA ASN A 75 12.23 -3.42 3.64
C ASN A 75 11.01 -4.30 3.35
N LEU A 76 9.79 -3.83 3.67
CA LEU A 76 8.56 -4.52 3.31
C LEU A 76 8.42 -4.63 1.79
N TYR A 77 8.47 -3.49 1.09
CA TYR A 77 8.29 -3.47 -0.37
C TYR A 77 9.42 -4.21 -1.10
N ARG A 78 10.68 -4.10 -0.64
CA ARG A 78 11.80 -4.84 -1.22
C ARG A 78 11.57 -6.35 -1.18
N ARG A 79 11.10 -6.90 -0.05
CA ARG A 79 10.78 -8.34 0.08
C ARG A 79 9.63 -8.78 -0.84
N LEU A 80 8.74 -7.86 -1.22
CA LEU A 80 7.63 -8.11 -2.13
C LEU A 80 8.00 -7.91 -3.62
N GLY A 81 9.29 -7.71 -3.91
CA GLY A 81 9.80 -7.58 -5.28
C GLY A 81 9.76 -6.16 -5.86
N PHE A 82 9.42 -5.15 -5.06
CA PHE A 82 9.53 -3.76 -5.51
C PHE A 82 10.98 -3.34 -5.59
N LYS A 83 11.27 -2.50 -6.60
CA LYS A 83 12.58 -1.86 -6.77
C LYS A 83 12.46 -0.39 -6.40
N MET A 84 13.45 0.13 -5.69
CA MET A 84 13.53 1.56 -5.38
C MET A 84 13.89 2.31 -6.66
N LEU A 85 13.03 3.23 -7.07
CA LEU A 85 13.24 4.06 -8.27
C LEU A 85 13.78 5.45 -7.92
N GLY A 86 13.61 5.89 -6.68
CA GLY A 86 14.07 7.21 -6.23
C GLY A 86 13.62 7.52 -4.81
N SER A 87 13.87 8.76 -4.40
CA SER A 87 13.42 9.32 -3.13
C SER A 87 12.75 10.66 -3.39
N LEU A 88 11.76 10.99 -2.56
CA LEU A 88 11.02 12.24 -2.60
C LEU A 88 11.17 12.91 -1.23
N SER A 89 11.45 14.22 -1.24
CA SER A 89 11.43 15.03 -0.03
C SER A 89 9.98 15.27 0.37
N LEU A 90 9.65 14.94 1.62
CA LEU A 90 8.32 15.24 2.15
C LEU A 90 8.31 16.68 2.65
N TYR A 91 7.55 17.53 1.98
CA TYR A 91 7.26 18.88 2.45
C TYR A 91 6.00 18.82 3.30
N THR A 92 6.17 18.87 4.61
CA THR A 92 5.05 19.01 5.54
C THR A 92 4.74 20.50 5.69
N SER A 93 3.46 20.89 5.69
CA SER A 93 3.12 22.22 6.22
C SER A 93 3.44 22.15 7.72
N LEU A 94 4.60 22.69 8.08
CA LEU A 94 4.88 22.98 9.48
C LEU A 94 3.77 23.94 9.92
N ILE A 95 2.92 23.45 10.83
CA ILE A 95 2.09 24.31 11.66
C ILE A 95 3.01 24.86 12.74
#